data_AF-A0A0N0U5U0-F1
#
_entry.id   AF-A0A0N0U5U0-F1
#
_cell.length_a   1.000
_cell.length_b   1.000
_cell.length_c   1.000
_cell.angle_alpha   90.00
_cell.angle_beta   90.00
_cell.angle_gamma   90.00
#
_symmetry.space_group_name_H-M   'P 1'
#
loop_
_entity.id
_entity.type
_entity.pdbx_description
1 polymer ?
#
loop_
_entity_poly.entity_id
_entity_poly.type
_entity_poly.pdbx_seq_one_letter_code
_entity_poly.pdbx_strand_id
1 'polypeptide(L)'
;MESQKMHLRHVMLHCFKKGNSAKDTTGEIFTVYGSGATTIRTVGNWFKKFRAGNFELKDEDRSGRPATTDTDIIKTVLTENPRYSVCEIVDATNIPKTTQPVAEKRLELANRRGDNARPHVALAVRQKLLQFDWDVLPHPPYSPDLAPSDYYLFFSLKNSLRGESFKSISEIKTHLDEYKQFWKEGIMRLPERWKKVIEQNGSYIT
;
A
#
# COMPACT_ATOMS: atom_id res chain seq x y z
N MET A 1 -19.50 -27.64 -9.74
CA MET A 1 -19.56 -26.24 -10.25
C MET A 1 -19.23 -26.12 -11.74
N GLU A 2 -18.23 -26.82 -12.29
CA GLU A 2 -17.90 -26.71 -13.74
C GLU A 2 -18.86 -27.48 -14.67
N SER A 3 -19.31 -28.67 -14.25
CA SER A 3 -20.26 -29.51 -15.00
C SER A 3 -21.59 -28.78 -15.31
N GLN A 4 -22.12 -28.01 -14.35
CA GLN A 4 -23.35 -27.23 -14.53
C GLN A 4 -23.19 -26.09 -15.56
N LYS A 5 -22.02 -25.44 -15.61
CA LYS A 5 -21.75 -24.38 -16.61
C LYS A 5 -21.65 -24.96 -18.01
N MET A 6 -20.98 -26.09 -18.16
CA MET A 6 -20.85 -26.78 -19.44
C MET A 6 -22.23 -27.22 -19.95
N HIS A 7 -23.08 -27.76 -19.07
CA HIS A 7 -24.46 -28.11 -19.40
C HIS A 7 -25.25 -26.91 -19.94
N LEU A 8 -25.20 -25.76 -19.25
CA LEU A 8 -25.89 -24.54 -19.69
C LEU A 8 -25.41 -24.05 -21.06
N ARG A 9 -24.11 -24.20 -21.38
CA ARG A 9 -23.57 -23.84 -22.71
C ARG A 9 -24.10 -24.74 -23.83
N HIS A 10 -24.31 -26.03 -23.55
CA HIS A 10 -24.94 -26.95 -24.52
C HIS A 10 -26.39 -26.54 -24.80
N VAL A 11 -27.14 -26.18 -23.76
CA VAL A 11 -28.51 -25.66 -23.91
C VAL A 11 -28.51 -24.38 -24.75
N MET A 12 -27.61 -23.44 -24.48
CA MET A 12 -27.48 -22.21 -25.28
C MET A 12 -27.16 -22.51 -26.76
N LEU A 13 -26.26 -23.46 -27.04
CA LEU A 13 -25.93 -23.86 -28.41
C LEU A 13 -27.12 -24.47 -29.13
N HIS A 14 -27.89 -25.31 -28.43
CA HIS A 14 -29.10 -25.91 -28.99
C HIS A 14 -30.14 -24.83 -29.34
N CYS A 15 -30.43 -23.90 -28.43
CA CYS A 15 -31.38 -22.81 -28.68
C CYS A 15 -30.89 -21.87 -29.80
N PHE A 16 -29.58 -21.65 -29.92
CA PHE A 16 -28.99 -20.90 -31.04
C PHE A 16 -29.24 -21.59 -32.39
N LYS A 17 -29.03 -22.91 -32.48
CA LYS A 17 -29.29 -23.68 -33.71
C LYS A 17 -30.78 -23.76 -34.07
N LYS A 18 -31.66 -23.68 -33.07
CA LYS A 18 -33.12 -23.62 -33.26
C LYS A 18 -33.60 -22.24 -33.77
N GLY A 19 -32.74 -21.22 -33.72
CA GLY A 19 -33.08 -19.85 -34.17
C GLY A 19 -33.74 -18.99 -33.09
N ASN A 20 -33.73 -19.41 -31.83
CA ASN A 20 -34.33 -18.66 -30.73
C ASN A 20 -33.54 -17.37 -30.43
N SER A 21 -34.22 -16.34 -29.91
CA SER A 21 -33.53 -15.13 -29.42
C SER A 21 -32.80 -15.39 -28.11
N ALA A 22 -31.78 -14.57 -27.80
CA ALA A 22 -31.07 -14.64 -26.53
C ALA A 22 -31.98 -14.35 -25.32
N LYS A 23 -32.99 -13.49 -25.51
CA LYS A 23 -34.00 -13.19 -24.48
C LYS A 23 -34.87 -14.43 -24.19
N ASP A 24 -35.37 -15.07 -25.23
CA ASP A 24 -36.24 -16.25 -25.14
C ASP A 24 -35.48 -17.43 -24.53
N THR A 25 -34.24 -17.65 -24.99
CA THR A 25 -33.34 -18.68 -24.45
C THR A 25 -33.05 -18.47 -22.96
N THR A 26 -32.89 -17.22 -22.51
CA THR A 26 -32.72 -16.92 -21.08
C THR A 26 -33.98 -17.25 -20.29
N GLY A 27 -35.17 -16.98 -20.85
CA GLY A 27 -36.46 -17.33 -20.24
C GLY A 27 -36.69 -18.84 -20.14
N GLU A 28 -36.31 -19.61 -21.16
CA GLU A 28 -36.35 -21.08 -21.15
C GLU A 28 -35.42 -21.64 -20.07
N ILE A 29 -34.19 -21.13 -20.00
CA ILE A 29 -33.21 -21.55 -18.97
C ILE A 29 -33.70 -21.18 -17.56
N PHE A 30 -34.29 -20.00 -17.39
CA PHE A 30 -34.86 -19.56 -16.11
C PHE A 30 -36.01 -20.46 -15.64
N THR A 31 -36.87 -20.88 -16.56
CA THR A 31 -38.01 -21.77 -16.27
C THR A 31 -37.55 -23.16 -15.81
N VAL A 32 -36.52 -23.71 -16.44
CA VAL A 32 -36.05 -25.08 -16.16
C VAL A 32 -35.06 -25.15 -15.00
N TYR A 33 -34.19 -24.16 -14.84
CA TYR A 33 -33.08 -24.19 -13.86
C TYR A 33 -33.20 -23.15 -12.74
N GLY A 34 -34.22 -22.30 -12.75
CA GLY A 34 -34.50 -21.30 -11.71
C GLY A 34 -33.81 -19.95 -11.89
N SER A 35 -34.23 -18.99 -11.07
CA SER A 35 -33.70 -17.62 -11.07
C SER A 35 -32.24 -17.58 -10.66
N GLY A 36 -31.37 -17.13 -11.57
CA GLY A 36 -29.93 -16.96 -11.33
C GLY A 36 -29.02 -17.96 -12.06
N ALA A 37 -29.55 -18.92 -12.81
CA ALA A 37 -28.73 -19.89 -13.57
C ALA A 37 -27.85 -19.22 -14.64
N THR A 38 -28.40 -18.22 -15.36
CA THR A 38 -27.68 -17.45 -16.39
C THR A 38 -28.26 -16.05 -16.53
N THR A 39 -27.50 -15.12 -17.11
CA THR A 39 -27.95 -13.76 -17.42
C THR A 39 -28.06 -13.55 -18.93
N ILE A 40 -28.96 -12.65 -19.36
CA ILE A 40 -29.14 -12.29 -20.79
C ILE A 40 -27.80 -11.87 -21.42
N ARG A 41 -26.95 -11.17 -20.67
CA ARG A 41 -25.60 -10.76 -21.11
C ARG A 41 -24.69 -11.97 -21.42
N THR A 42 -24.78 -13.01 -20.60
CA THR A 42 -24.00 -14.25 -20.78
C THR A 42 -24.47 -14.99 -22.04
N VAL A 43 -25.78 -15.17 -22.20
CA VAL A 43 -26.37 -15.79 -23.41
C VAL A 43 -26.01 -14.98 -24.66
N GLY A 44 -26.09 -13.65 -24.58
CA GLY A 44 -25.72 -12.75 -25.68
C GLY A 44 -24.24 -12.85 -26.08
N ASN A 45 -23.33 -12.98 -25.12
CA ASN A 45 -21.90 -13.19 -25.42
C ASN A 45 -21.64 -14.54 -26.08
N TRP A 46 -22.31 -15.60 -25.63
CA TRP A 46 -22.22 -16.92 -26.28
C TRP A 46 -22.80 -16.92 -27.69
N PHE A 47 -23.93 -16.26 -27.91
CA PHE A 47 -24.51 -16.14 -29.26
C PHE A 47 -23.61 -15.35 -30.21
N LYS A 48 -22.90 -14.32 -29.73
CA LYS A 48 -21.87 -13.63 -30.52
C LYS A 48 -20.73 -14.59 -30.91
N LYS A 49 -20.27 -15.42 -29.97
CA LYS A 49 -19.24 -16.46 -30.23
C LYS A 49 -19.72 -17.47 -31.28
N PHE A 50 -20.95 -17.95 -31.18
CA PHE A 50 -21.54 -18.88 -32.15
C PHE A 50 -21.76 -18.26 -33.54
N ARG A 51 -22.15 -16.99 -33.63
CA ARG A 51 -22.23 -16.26 -34.91
C ARG A 51 -20.87 -16.08 -35.57
N ALA A 52 -19.80 -15.97 -34.78
CA ALA A 52 -18.43 -15.94 -35.28
C ALA A 52 -17.91 -17.33 -35.72
N GLY A 53 -18.75 -18.36 -35.70
CA GLY A 53 -18.40 -19.72 -36.13
C GLY A 53 -17.64 -20.55 -35.08
N ASN A 54 -17.45 -20.03 -33.87
CA ASN A 54 -16.78 -20.76 -32.79
C ASN A 54 -17.82 -21.46 -31.90
N PHE A 55 -17.89 -22.78 -32.01
CA PHE A 55 -18.82 -23.64 -31.25
C PHE A 55 -18.16 -24.33 -30.05
N GLU A 56 -16.96 -23.92 -29.65
CA GLU A 56 -16.26 -24.51 -28.52
C GLU A 56 -16.92 -24.10 -27.19
N LEU A 57 -17.40 -25.10 -26.45
CA LEU A 57 -18.16 -24.94 -25.21
C LEU A 57 -17.29 -24.96 -23.94
N LYS A 58 -16.00 -25.25 -24.08
CA LYS A 58 -15.06 -25.11 -22.97
C LYS A 58 -14.67 -23.64 -22.81
N ASP A 59 -14.29 -23.27 -21.58
CA ASP A 59 -13.59 -22.00 -21.41
C ASP A 59 -12.25 -22.15 -22.11
N GLU A 60 -11.91 -21.17 -22.94
CA GLU A 60 -10.55 -21.08 -23.44
C GLU A 60 -9.61 -20.85 -22.26
N ASP A 61 -8.38 -21.33 -22.40
CA ASP A 61 -7.34 -21.03 -21.46
C ASP A 61 -7.27 -19.52 -21.32
N ARG A 62 -7.61 -19.04 -20.12
CA ARG A 62 -7.51 -17.62 -19.84
C ARG A 62 -6.04 -17.27 -20.05
N SER A 63 -5.77 -16.11 -20.64
CA SER A 63 -4.43 -15.52 -20.56
C SER A 63 -4.15 -15.24 -19.08
N GLY A 64 -3.57 -16.25 -18.42
CA GLY A 64 -2.98 -16.10 -17.11
C GLY A 64 -1.79 -15.16 -17.22
N ARG A 65 -1.41 -14.59 -16.08
CA ARG A 65 -0.14 -13.86 -15.98
C ARG A 65 0.99 -14.82 -16.40
N PRO A 66 1.84 -14.47 -17.37
CA PRO A 66 2.92 -15.37 -17.79
C PRO A 66 3.81 -15.70 -16.59
N ALA A 67 4.13 -16.99 -16.42
CA ALA A 67 5.00 -17.48 -15.38
C ALA A 67 6.46 -17.24 -15.79
N THR A 68 6.98 -16.05 -15.50
CA THR A 68 8.42 -15.78 -15.60
C THR A 68 9.07 -16.33 -14.35
N THR A 69 9.80 -17.45 -14.44
CA THR A 69 10.49 -17.99 -13.25
C THR A 69 11.83 -18.61 -13.62
N ASP A 70 12.86 -17.77 -13.67
CA ASP A 70 14.26 -18.21 -13.57
C ASP A 70 14.60 -18.42 -12.09
N THR A 71 14.28 -19.62 -11.59
CA THR A 71 14.48 -20.01 -10.18
C THR A 71 15.95 -20.11 -9.78
N ASP A 72 16.85 -20.33 -10.74
CA ASP A 72 18.28 -20.48 -10.46
C ASP A 72 18.96 -19.14 -10.15
N ILE A 73 18.48 -18.04 -10.75
CA ILE A 73 18.97 -16.67 -10.48
C ILE A 73 18.57 -16.22 -9.06
N ILE A 74 17.39 -16.63 -8.60
CA ILE A 74 16.89 -16.32 -7.25
C ILE A 74 17.72 -17.04 -6.18
N LYS A 75 18.14 -18.30 -6.43
CA LYS A 75 18.97 -19.07 -5.48
C LYS A 75 20.37 -18.48 -5.32
N THR A 76 20.95 -17.90 -6.37
CA THR A 76 22.25 -17.21 -6.31
C THR A 76 22.18 -15.89 -5.52
N VAL A 77 21.14 -15.06 -5.70
CA VAL A 77 20.99 -13.80 -4.95
C VAL A 77 20.78 -14.03 -3.44
N LEU A 78 20.08 -15.12 -3.08
CA LEU A 78 19.84 -15.48 -1.68
C LEU A 78 21.07 -16.07 -0.97
N THR A 79 22.02 -16.65 -1.70
CA THR A 79 23.26 -17.21 -1.11
C THR A 79 24.32 -16.14 -0.85
N GLU A 80 24.31 -15.03 -1.58
CA GLU A 80 25.19 -13.88 -1.35
C GLU A 80 24.73 -12.99 -0.18
N ASN A 81 23.41 -12.85 0.05
CA ASN A 81 22.90 -12.21 1.25
C ASN A 81 21.54 -12.81 1.69
N PRO A 82 21.49 -13.57 2.81
CA PRO A 82 20.28 -14.30 3.20
C PRO A 82 19.15 -13.42 3.74
N ARG A 83 19.36 -12.11 3.89
CA ARG A 83 18.37 -11.17 4.46
C ARG A 83 17.53 -10.44 3.41
N TYR A 84 17.66 -10.79 2.14
CA TYR A 84 16.85 -10.20 1.09
C TYR A 84 15.37 -10.50 1.28
N SER A 85 14.57 -9.44 1.24
CA SER A 85 13.12 -9.51 1.16
C SER A 85 12.69 -9.89 -0.27
N VAL A 86 11.50 -10.46 -0.42
CA VAL A 86 10.92 -10.87 -1.73
C VAL A 86 10.96 -9.73 -2.76
N CYS A 87 10.90 -8.48 -2.30
CA CYS A 87 11.02 -7.30 -3.14
C CYS A 87 12.43 -7.12 -3.73
N GLU A 88 13.49 -7.31 -2.97
CA GLU A 88 14.85 -7.06 -3.46
C GLU A 88 15.27 -8.13 -4.47
N ILE A 89 14.75 -9.36 -4.30
CA ILE A 89 14.91 -10.44 -5.27
C ILE A 89 14.26 -10.05 -6.61
N VAL A 90 13.06 -9.46 -6.57
CA VAL A 90 12.31 -8.99 -7.75
C VAL A 90 13.06 -7.89 -8.50
N ASP A 91 13.75 -6.97 -7.80
CA ASP A 91 14.49 -5.88 -8.43
C ASP A 91 15.83 -6.36 -9.01
N ALA A 92 16.55 -7.25 -8.31
CA ALA A 92 17.78 -7.86 -8.83
C ALA A 92 17.53 -8.76 -10.06
N THR A 93 16.31 -9.31 -10.19
CA THR A 93 15.90 -10.19 -11.31
C THR A 93 15.10 -9.46 -12.40
N ASN A 94 14.91 -8.15 -12.28
CA ASN A 94 14.24 -7.28 -13.26
C ASN A 94 12.73 -7.59 -13.46
N ILE A 95 12.02 -7.87 -12.37
CA ILE A 95 10.55 -7.95 -12.28
C ILE A 95 10.03 -6.61 -11.70
N PRO A 96 8.94 -5.98 -12.19
CA PRO A 96 8.76 -4.54 -12.02
C PRO A 96 8.17 -4.09 -10.67
N LYS A 97 8.63 -2.93 -10.17
CA LYS A 97 7.99 -2.13 -9.11
C LYS A 97 7.91 -0.62 -9.46
N THR A 98 6.79 -0.01 -9.08
CA THR A 98 6.42 1.42 -9.21
C THR A 98 7.42 2.39 -8.54
N THR A 99 7.74 3.52 -9.20
CA THR A 99 8.70 4.56 -8.70
C THR A 99 8.33 6.01 -9.12
N GLN A 100 8.67 6.99 -8.26
CA GLN A 100 8.28 8.43 -8.15
C GLN A 100 9.17 9.42 -8.97
N PRO A 101 9.11 10.80 -8.88
CA PRO A 101 9.54 11.64 -7.72
C PRO A 101 8.87 13.05 -7.50
N VAL A 102 9.17 13.74 -6.37
CA VAL A 102 8.74 15.13 -6.01
C VAL A 102 9.94 15.99 -5.59
N ALA A 103 9.93 17.26 -5.99
CA ALA A 103 11.04 18.23 -5.91
C ALA A 103 11.11 19.10 -4.62
N GLU A 104 12.32 19.63 -4.35
CA GLU A 104 12.79 20.37 -3.18
C GLU A 104 12.35 21.85 -3.09
N LYS A 105 12.27 22.38 -1.85
CA LYS A 105 12.57 23.80 -1.51
C LYS A 105 12.96 23.91 -0.02
N ARG A 106 14.04 24.65 0.28
CA ARG A 106 14.54 24.98 1.64
C ARG A 106 13.88 26.27 2.17
N LEU A 107 13.73 26.40 3.50
CA LEU A 107 13.56 27.70 4.18
C LEU A 107 14.13 27.68 5.62
N GLU A 108 14.85 28.75 5.97
CA GLU A 108 15.28 29.10 7.33
C GLU A 108 14.37 30.18 7.90
N LEU A 109 13.88 29.96 9.13
CA LEU A 109 13.47 30.91 10.19
C LEU A 109 12.85 30.06 11.31
N ALA A 110 12.48 30.62 12.46
CA ALA A 110 12.17 29.87 13.70
C ALA A 110 11.11 28.77 13.50
N ASN A 111 11.60 27.54 13.26
CA ASN A 111 10.82 26.45 12.70
C ASN A 111 10.11 25.65 13.80
N ARG A 112 8.78 25.65 13.81
CA ARG A 112 8.01 24.64 14.55
C ARG A 112 7.99 23.34 13.76
N ARG A 113 8.52 22.26 14.35
CA ARG A 113 8.34 20.89 13.85
C ARG A 113 7.25 20.20 14.65
N GLY A 114 6.11 20.00 14.01
CA GLY A 114 5.07 19.07 14.46
C GLY A 114 4.93 17.96 13.42
N ASP A 115 4.36 16.83 13.84
CA ASP A 115 3.93 15.82 12.88
C ASP A 115 2.73 16.33 12.07
N ASN A 116 2.41 15.64 10.98
CA ASN A 116 1.26 15.98 10.14
C ASN A 116 -0.06 15.41 10.71
N ALA A 117 -0.13 15.11 12.01
CA ALA A 117 -1.35 14.55 12.58
C ALA A 117 -2.50 15.56 12.47
N ARG A 118 -3.71 15.05 12.20
CA ARG A 118 -4.88 15.88 11.84
C ARG A 118 -5.14 17.07 12.77
N PRO A 119 -5.01 16.96 14.11
CA PRO A 119 -5.17 18.10 15.01
C PRO A 119 -4.15 19.23 14.76
N HIS A 120 -2.91 18.89 14.40
CA HIS A 120 -1.83 19.85 14.18
C HIS A 120 -1.94 20.60 12.84
N VAL A 121 -2.70 20.05 11.89
CA VAL A 121 -2.92 20.63 10.56
C VAL A 121 -4.27 21.37 10.46
N ALA A 122 -5.09 21.31 11.51
CA ALA A 122 -6.41 21.95 11.55
C ALA A 122 -6.33 23.47 11.30
N LEU A 123 -7.35 24.03 10.65
CA LEU A 123 -7.39 25.44 10.26
C LEU A 123 -7.21 26.39 11.46
N ALA A 124 -7.87 26.09 12.59
CA ALA A 124 -7.75 26.87 13.81
C ALA A 124 -6.30 26.92 14.34
N VAL A 125 -5.58 25.82 14.25
CA VAL A 125 -4.16 25.74 14.65
C VAL A 125 -3.29 26.53 13.69
N ARG A 126 -3.48 26.39 12.37
CA ARG A 126 -2.75 27.16 11.36
C ARG A 126 -2.97 28.67 11.50
N GLN A 127 -4.21 29.10 11.76
CA GLN A 127 -4.51 30.51 12.03
C GLN A 127 -3.79 31.03 13.28
N LYS A 128 -3.72 30.22 14.34
CA LYS A 128 -2.95 30.57 15.55
C LYS A 128 -1.46 30.64 15.27
N LEU A 129 -0.90 29.72 14.50
CA LEU A 129 0.52 29.73 14.13
C LEU A 129 0.90 30.99 13.33
N LEU A 130 0.02 31.42 12.41
CA LEU A 130 0.18 32.67 11.68
C LEU A 130 0.09 33.90 12.61
N GLN A 131 -0.81 33.90 13.61
CA GLN A 131 -0.88 34.97 14.61
C GLN A 131 0.40 35.10 15.43
N PHE A 132 1.08 33.98 15.69
CA PHE A 132 2.35 33.97 16.41
C PHE A 132 3.56 34.26 15.51
N ASP A 133 3.37 34.41 14.20
CA ASP A 133 4.43 34.59 13.21
C ASP A 133 5.46 33.44 13.23
N TRP A 134 4.96 32.20 13.36
CA TRP A 134 5.80 31.00 13.40
C TRP A 134 5.79 30.28 12.06
N ASP A 135 6.98 30.09 11.49
CA ASP A 135 7.15 29.26 10.31
C ASP A 135 6.98 27.78 10.64
N VAL A 136 6.08 27.13 9.90
CA VAL A 136 5.85 25.70 10.00
C VAL A 136 6.73 25.01 8.98
N LEU A 137 7.70 24.24 9.47
CA LEU A 137 8.57 23.53 8.58
C LEU A 137 7.86 22.33 7.94
N PRO A 138 8.01 22.09 6.63
CA PRO A 138 7.49 20.89 6.00
C PRO A 138 8.06 19.63 6.67
N HIS A 139 7.17 18.69 6.99
CA HIS A 139 7.52 17.38 7.50
C HIS A 139 6.88 16.32 6.59
N PRO A 140 7.61 15.31 6.11
CA PRO A 140 7.02 14.25 5.31
C PRO A 140 6.12 13.32 6.15
N PRO A 141 5.10 12.67 5.56
CA PRO A 141 4.33 11.65 6.24
C PRO A 141 5.21 10.47 6.68
N TYR A 142 4.93 9.94 7.87
CA TYR A 142 5.61 8.74 8.41
C TYR A 142 7.13 8.87 8.52
N SER A 143 7.66 10.04 8.91
CA SER A 143 9.11 10.25 9.03
C SER A 143 9.58 10.54 10.46
N PRO A 144 9.38 9.61 11.42
CA PRO A 144 9.84 9.78 12.80
C PRO A 144 11.37 9.91 12.90
N ASP A 145 12.10 9.39 11.93
CA ASP A 145 13.55 9.56 11.78
C ASP A 145 13.97 11.01 11.48
N LEU A 146 13.03 11.88 11.10
CA LEU A 146 13.28 13.32 10.89
C LEU A 146 12.74 14.21 12.01
N ALA A 147 12.09 13.63 13.02
CA ALA A 147 11.54 14.35 14.17
C ALA A 147 12.49 14.24 15.38
N PRO A 148 13.16 15.33 15.81
CA PRO A 148 14.08 15.29 16.96
C PRO A 148 13.45 14.80 18.26
N SER A 149 12.14 15.03 18.45
CA SER A 149 11.38 14.45 19.56
C SER A 149 11.43 12.93 19.54
N ASP A 150 11.27 12.30 18.38
CA ASP A 150 11.11 10.86 18.27
C ASP A 150 12.45 10.15 18.30
N TYR A 151 13.37 10.54 17.41
CA TYR A 151 14.62 9.81 17.27
C TYR A 151 15.67 10.10 18.35
N TYR A 152 15.53 11.21 19.08
CA TYR A 152 16.51 11.63 20.08
C TYR A 152 15.90 11.67 21.48
N LEU A 153 14.92 12.56 21.71
CA LEU A 153 14.35 12.72 23.04
C LEU A 153 13.67 11.44 23.54
N PHE A 154 12.61 11.01 22.84
CA PHE A 154 11.78 9.90 23.30
C PHE A 154 12.57 8.59 23.24
N PHE A 155 13.52 8.47 22.32
CA PHE A 155 14.47 7.37 22.31
C PHE A 155 15.30 7.32 23.61
N SER A 156 15.91 8.44 23.99
CA SER A 156 16.68 8.53 25.24
C SER A 156 15.79 8.36 26.46
N LEU A 157 14.58 8.93 26.45
CA LEU A 157 13.65 8.87 27.57
C LEU A 157 13.17 7.44 27.76
N LYS A 158 12.85 6.73 26.68
CA LYS A 158 12.50 5.31 26.71
C LYS A 158 13.59 4.46 27.35
N ASN A 159 14.86 4.77 27.09
CA ASN A 159 15.98 4.08 27.74
C ASN A 159 16.06 4.40 29.23
N SER A 160 15.82 5.66 29.63
CA SER A 160 15.78 6.06 31.04
C SER A 160 14.60 5.46 31.81
N LEU A 161 13.46 5.25 31.15
CA LEU A 161 12.27 4.65 31.76
C LEU A 161 12.34 3.12 31.79
N ARG A 162 13.37 2.51 31.17
CA ARG A 162 13.44 1.06 31.01
C ARG A 162 13.75 0.39 32.35
N GLY A 163 12.81 -0.38 32.86
CA GLY A 163 12.96 -1.10 34.13
C GLY A 163 12.50 -0.31 35.36
N GLU A 164 12.09 0.95 35.17
CA GLU A 164 11.49 1.75 36.22
C GLU A 164 10.00 1.40 36.38
N SER A 165 9.53 1.41 37.63
CA SER A 165 8.11 1.21 37.96
C SER A 165 7.62 2.36 38.82
N PHE A 166 6.66 3.13 38.31
CA PHE A 166 6.09 4.28 39.01
C PHE A 166 4.76 3.90 39.67
N LYS A 167 4.56 4.29 40.93
CA LYS A 167 3.33 4.02 41.70
C LYS A 167 2.37 5.20 41.69
N SER A 168 2.84 6.39 41.32
CA SER A 168 2.05 7.62 41.28
C SER A 168 2.46 8.52 40.13
N ILE A 169 1.51 9.33 39.65
CA ILE A 169 1.77 10.40 38.66
C ILE A 169 2.79 11.41 39.20
N SER A 170 2.83 11.66 40.51
CA SER A 170 3.82 12.56 41.12
C SER A 170 5.25 12.06 40.91
N GLU A 171 5.47 10.75 41.00
CA GLU A 171 6.77 10.11 40.80
C GLU A 171 7.23 10.25 39.35
N ILE A 172 6.31 10.05 38.40
CA ILE A 172 6.58 10.27 36.97
C ILE A 172 6.95 11.74 36.70
N LYS A 173 6.23 12.69 37.31
CA LYS A 173 6.52 14.13 37.14
C LYS A 173 7.90 14.48 37.67
N THR A 174 8.24 14.02 38.88
CA THR A 174 9.56 14.25 39.47
C THR A 174 10.67 13.65 38.58
N HIS A 175 10.49 12.42 38.10
CA HIS A 175 11.45 11.78 37.17
C HIS A 175 11.64 12.60 35.90
N LEU A 176 10.57 13.12 35.31
CA LEU A 176 10.64 13.96 34.11
C LEU A 176 11.27 15.33 34.37
N ASP A 177 11.01 15.94 35.53
CA ASP A 177 11.62 17.22 35.93
C ASP A 177 13.14 17.07 36.17
N GLU A 178 13.56 15.94 36.71
CA GLU A 178 14.96 15.57 36.88
C GLU A 178 15.63 15.17 35.56
N TYR A 179 14.86 14.65 34.61
CA TYR A 179 15.33 14.25 33.28
C TYR A 179 15.71 15.48 32.41
N LYS A 180 16.89 16.02 32.70
CA LYS A 180 17.51 17.10 31.92
C LYS A 180 18.37 16.51 30.80
N GLN A 181 17.73 16.20 29.68
CA GLN A 181 18.49 15.95 28.45
C GLN A 181 18.78 17.24 27.70
N PHE A 182 19.96 17.28 27.09
CA PHE A 182 20.38 18.41 26.28
C PHE A 182 19.91 18.24 24.83
N TRP A 183 18.79 18.88 24.51
CA TRP A 183 18.10 18.83 23.23
C TRP A 183 18.89 19.34 22.03
N LYS A 184 19.92 20.15 22.29
CA LYS A 184 20.73 20.79 21.26
C LYS A 184 21.38 19.74 20.35
N GLU A 185 21.91 18.65 20.92
CA GLU A 185 22.59 17.63 20.12
C GLU A 185 21.62 16.92 19.16
N GLY A 186 20.40 16.60 19.62
CA GLY A 186 19.34 16.09 18.76
C GLY A 186 19.06 17.03 17.59
N ILE A 187 18.86 18.32 17.86
CA ILE A 187 18.61 19.33 16.81
C ILE A 187 19.80 19.45 15.85
N MET A 188 21.03 19.39 16.34
CA MET A 188 22.25 19.53 15.52
C MET A 188 22.51 18.34 14.59
N ARG A 189 21.96 17.14 14.87
CA ARG A 189 22.07 15.95 14.01
C ARG A 189 21.13 15.97 12.80
N LEU A 190 20.23 16.93 12.77
CA LEU A 190 19.19 17.03 11.77
C LEU A 190 19.71 17.28 10.33
N PRO A 191 20.73 18.14 10.09
CA PRO A 191 21.28 18.31 8.74
C PRO A 191 21.91 17.03 8.19
N GLU A 192 22.59 16.26 9.04
CA GLU A 192 23.18 14.97 8.66
C GLU A 192 22.10 13.95 8.29
N ARG A 193 21.00 13.93 9.05
CA ARG A 193 19.86 13.05 8.76
C ARG A 193 19.17 13.42 7.46
N TRP A 194 18.96 14.70 7.19
CA TRP A 194 18.43 15.15 5.90
C TRP A 194 19.30 14.74 4.73
N LYS A 195 20.62 14.87 4.87
CA LYS A 195 21.57 14.42 3.86
C LYS A 195 21.42 12.92 3.58
N LYS A 196 21.33 12.10 4.63
CA LYS A 196 21.11 10.65 4.48
C LYS A 196 19.80 10.30 3.78
N VAL A 197 18.70 10.98 4.10
CA VAL A 197 17.41 10.74 3.41
C VAL A 197 17.50 11.07 1.93
N ILE A 198 18.20 12.15 1.57
CA ILE A 198 18.43 12.52 0.16
C ILE A 198 19.29 11.46 -0.53
N GLU A 199 20.39 11.03 0.10
CA GLU A 199 21.27 9.97 -0.43
C GLU A 199 20.56 8.63 -0.60
N GLN A 200 19.56 8.34 0.24
CA GLN A 200 18.76 7.12 0.20
C GLN A 200 17.45 7.28 -0.60
N ASN A 201 17.32 8.33 -1.42
CA ASN A 201 16.15 8.61 -2.25
C ASN A 201 14.81 8.59 -1.49
N GLY A 202 14.79 9.14 -0.28
CA GLY A 202 13.58 9.19 0.56
C GLY A 202 13.31 7.93 1.38
N SER A 203 14.22 6.95 1.38
CA SER A 203 14.12 5.77 2.25
C SER A 203 14.45 6.12 3.71
N TYR A 204 14.04 5.24 4.63
CA TYR A 204 14.30 5.38 6.05
C TYR A 204 15.79 5.27 6.38
N ILE A 205 16.23 6.10 7.33
CA ILE A 205 17.58 6.02 7.89
C ILE A 205 17.68 4.77 8.79
N THR A 206 18.41 3.75 8.33
CA THR A 206 18.81 2.55 9.11
C THR A 206 20.13 2.75 9.84
#